data_AF-A0A9W7GBX2-F1
#
_entry.id   AF-A0A9W7GBX2-F1
#
_cell.length_a   1.000
_cell.length_b   1.000
_cell.length_c   1.000
_cell.angle_alpha   90.00
_cell.angle_beta   90.00
_cell.angle_gamma   90.00
#
_symmetry.space_group_name_H-M   'P 1'
#
loop_
_entity.id
_entity.type
_entity.pdbx_description
1 polymer ?
#
loop_
_entity_poly.entity_id
_entity_poly.type
_entity_poly.pdbx_seq_one_letter_code
_entity_poly.pdbx_strand_id
1 'polypeptide(L)'
;MKWAAANGVAGDFATVMRSKALYNAVLADLNNEGKKAGLSNLEKLKGVTFLTDPWTPENGCLTAANKLQRRIVIEVHEKEFEAVRKLGIFN
;
A
#
# COMPACT_ATOMS: atom_id res chain seq x y z
N MET A 1 1.95 16.95 -11.07
CA MET A 1 1.57 15.53 -10.88
C MET A 1 0.53 15.14 -11.92
N LYS A 2 0.90 14.37 -12.96
CA LYS A 2 0.01 14.09 -14.12
C LYS A 2 -1.20 13.21 -13.74
N TRP A 3 -0.99 12.15 -12.96
CA TRP A 3 -2.06 11.23 -12.55
C TRP A 3 -3.14 11.94 -11.73
N ALA A 4 -2.75 12.76 -10.74
CA ALA A 4 -3.67 13.47 -9.86
C ALA A 4 -4.60 14.42 -10.64
N ALA A 5 -4.04 15.21 -11.55
CA ALA A 5 -4.81 16.11 -12.42
C ALA A 5 -5.82 15.35 -13.31
N ALA A 6 -5.43 14.20 -13.87
CA ALA A 6 -6.31 13.37 -14.68
C ALA A 6 -7.46 12.71 -13.88
N ASN A 7 -7.26 12.52 -12.57
CA ASN A 7 -8.24 11.89 -11.67
C ASN A 7 -8.98 12.90 -10.77
N GLY A 8 -8.89 14.20 -11.08
CA GLY A 8 -9.58 15.26 -10.33
C GLY A 8 -9.08 15.44 -8.90
N VAL A 9 -7.86 14.98 -8.58
CA VAL A 9 -7.24 15.17 -7.27
C VAL A 9 -6.32 16.39 -7.34
N ALA A 10 -6.69 17.45 -6.63
CA ALA A 10 -5.87 18.64 -6.46
C ALA A 10 -5.03 18.57 -5.18
N GLY A 11 -3.93 19.31 -5.15
CA GLY A 11 -3.06 19.44 -3.98
C GLY A 11 -1.62 19.03 -4.25
N ASP A 12 -0.82 19.08 -3.20
CA ASP A 12 0.57 18.62 -3.18
C ASP A 12 0.67 17.10 -2.97
N PHE A 13 1.89 16.57 -2.99
CA PHE A 13 2.14 15.14 -2.84
C PHE A 13 1.48 14.57 -1.58
N ALA A 14 1.62 15.25 -0.44
CA ALA A 14 1.07 14.81 0.84
C ALA A 14 -0.46 14.76 0.82
N THR A 15 -1.11 15.72 0.16
CA THR A 15 -2.57 15.76 0.00
C THR A 15 -3.05 14.63 -0.91
N VAL A 16 -2.41 14.45 -2.06
CA VAL A 16 -2.75 13.38 -3.02
C VAL A 16 -2.57 12.00 -2.39
N MET A 17 -1.49 11.79 -1.64
CA MET A 17 -1.18 10.53 -0.95
C MET A 17 -2.24 10.14 0.08
N ARG A 18 -3.01 11.09 0.61
CA ARG A 18 -4.13 10.85 1.55
C ARG A 18 -5.50 10.81 0.86
N SER A 19 -5.56 10.98 -0.47
CA SER A 19 -6.83 11.05 -1.18
C SER A 19 -7.48 9.67 -1.36
N LYS A 20 -8.78 9.59 -1.10
CA LYS A 20 -9.57 8.35 -1.32
C LYS A 20 -9.49 7.86 -2.77
N ALA A 21 -9.40 8.79 -3.73
CA ALA A 21 -9.27 8.46 -5.15
C ALA A 21 -8.00 7.66 -5.44
N LEU A 22 -6.86 8.03 -4.84
CA LEU A 22 -5.60 7.30 -5.02
C LEU A 22 -5.66 5.89 -4.44
N TYR A 23 -6.16 5.75 -3.20
CA TYR A 23 -6.33 4.44 -2.57
C TYR A 23 -7.21 3.50 -3.39
N ASN A 24 -8.35 4.01 -3.88
CA ASN A 24 -9.27 3.24 -4.70
C ASN A 24 -8.64 2.80 -6.03
N ALA A 25 -7.94 3.71 -6.71
CA ALA A 25 -7.29 3.42 -7.98
C ALA A 25 -6.20 2.35 -7.82
N VAL A 26 -5.30 2.52 -6.85
CA VAL A 26 -4.21 1.56 -6.60
C VAL A 26 -4.74 0.20 -6.16
N LEU A 27 -5.74 0.15 -5.27
CA LEU A 27 -6.36 -1.10 -4.86
C LEU A 27 -7.07 -1.82 -6.03
N ALA A 28 -7.72 -1.07 -6.92
CA ALA A 28 -8.35 -1.62 -8.11
C ALA A 28 -7.30 -2.18 -9.08
N ASP A 29 -6.21 -1.45 -9.34
CA ASP A 29 -5.15 -1.87 -10.25
C ASP A 29 -4.42 -3.13 -9.75
N LEU A 30 -4.07 -3.20 -8.46
CA LEU A 30 -3.44 -4.39 -7.88
C LEU A 30 -4.35 -5.63 -7.98
N ASN A 31 -5.64 -5.47 -7.71
CA ASN A 31 -6.60 -6.57 -7.83
C ASN A 31 -6.87 -6.96 -9.29
N ASN A 32 -6.85 -6.01 -10.22
CA ASN A 32 -6.95 -6.28 -11.65
C ASN A 32 -5.75 -7.10 -12.13
N GLU A 33 -4.54 -6.76 -11.66
CA GLU A 33 -3.35 -7.53 -11.98
C GLU A 33 -3.39 -8.94 -11.38
N GLY A 34 -3.80 -9.08 -10.11
CA GLY A 34 -4.03 -10.39 -9.50
C GLY A 34 -5.02 -11.25 -10.29
N LYS A 35 -6.11 -10.66 -10.79
CA LYS A 35 -7.08 -11.36 -11.65
C LYS A 35 -6.45 -11.84 -12.95
N LYS A 36 -5.65 -11.01 -13.62
CA LYS A 36 -4.94 -11.39 -14.86
C LYS A 36 -3.94 -12.52 -14.61
N ALA A 37 -3.29 -12.51 -13.44
CA ALA A 37 -2.36 -13.55 -13.01
C ALA A 37 -3.05 -14.86 -12.56
N GLY A 38 -4.39 -14.91 -12.56
CA GLY A 38 -5.15 -16.11 -12.18
C GLY A 38 -5.29 -16.31 -10.66
N LEU A 39 -5.03 -15.28 -9.85
CA LEU A 39 -5.23 -15.35 -8.39
C LEU A 39 -6.72 -15.52 -8.07
N SER A 40 -6.99 -16.30 -7.03
CA SER A 40 -8.33 -16.59 -6.56
C SER A 40 -8.95 -15.39 -5.83
N ASN A 41 -10.28 -15.44 -5.62
CA ASN A 41 -10.98 -14.43 -4.83
C ASN A 41 -10.46 -14.33 -3.38
N LEU A 42 -9.87 -15.41 -2.83
CA LEU A 42 -9.30 -15.43 -1.47
C LEU A 42 -7.99 -14.65 -1.39
N GLU A 43 -7.32 -14.42 -2.51
CA GLU A 43 -6.05 -13.68 -2.61
C GLU A 43 -6.28 -12.20 -2.94
N LYS A 44 -7.54 -11.78 -3.12
CA LYS A 44 -7.90 -10.39 -3.43
C LYS A 44 -7.61 -9.48 -2.24
N LEU A 45 -6.87 -8.39 -2.49
CA LEU A 45 -6.56 -7.38 -1.50
C LEU A 45 -7.83 -6.63 -1.05
N LYS A 46 -7.93 -6.40 0.27
CA LYS A 46 -9.04 -5.66 0.90
C LYS A 46 -8.68 -4.22 1.28
N GLY A 47 -7.39 -3.94 1.47
CA GLY A 47 -6.91 -2.64 1.87
C GLY A 47 -5.43 -2.48 1.52
N VAL A 48 -5.02 -1.23 1.36
CA VAL A 48 -3.63 -0.81 1.13
C VAL A 48 -3.38 0.46 1.94
N THR A 49 -2.11 0.76 2.19
CA THR A 49 -1.64 2.03 2.73
C THR A 49 -0.38 2.45 1.99
N PHE A 50 -0.08 3.75 2.01
CA PHE A 50 1.13 4.29 1.42
C PHE A 50 2.08 4.67 2.54
N LEU A 51 3.34 4.27 2.39
CA LEU A 51 4.44 4.60 3.30
C LEU A 51 5.36 5.59 2.58
N THR A 52 5.85 6.61 3.28
CA THR A 52 6.83 7.56 2.73
C THR A 52 8.27 7.10 2.90
N ASP A 53 8.52 6.25 3.91
CA ASP A 53 9.86 5.80 4.23
C ASP A 53 10.21 4.53 3.46
N PRO A 54 11.38 4.48 2.79
CA PRO A 54 11.80 3.30 2.05
C PRO A 54 12.24 2.19 3.00
N TRP A 55 12.09 0.94 2.55
CA TRP A 55 12.68 -0.21 3.22
C TRP A 55 14.12 -0.40 2.74
N THR A 56 15.07 -0.42 3.67
CA THR A 56 16.48 -0.59 3.35
C THR A 56 17.16 -1.59 4.29
N PRO A 57 18.35 -2.12 3.95
CA PRO A 57 19.13 -2.92 4.88
C PRO A 57 19.57 -2.12 6.12
N GLU A 58 19.88 -0.83 5.95
CA GLU A 58 20.39 0.05 7.01
C GLU A 58 19.34 0.33 8.09
N ASN A 59 18.06 0.42 7.70
CA ASN A 59 16.95 0.54 8.67
C ASN A 59 16.37 -0.83 9.10
N GLY A 60 17.01 -1.93 8.71
CA GLY A 60 16.64 -3.29 9.10
C GLY A 60 15.36 -3.84 8.47
N CYS A 61 14.68 -3.07 7.60
CA CYS A 61 13.47 -3.55 6.91
C CYS A 61 13.80 -4.60 5.84
N LEU A 62 15.05 -4.62 5.35
CA LEU A 62 15.55 -5.63 4.41
C LEU A 62 16.73 -6.43 5.02
N THR A 63 16.89 -7.67 4.57
CA THR A 63 18.15 -8.42 4.74
C THR A 63 19.24 -7.82 3.85
N ALA A 64 20.50 -8.19 4.10
CA ALA A 64 21.61 -7.87 3.20
C ALA A 64 21.40 -8.37 1.75
N ALA A 65 20.52 -9.34 1.54
CA ALA A 65 20.13 -9.86 0.23
C ALA A 65 18.84 -9.21 -0.31
N ASN A 66 18.41 -8.07 0.24
CA ASN A 66 17.20 -7.33 -0.13
C ASN A 66 15.89 -8.11 0.00
N LYS A 67 15.84 -9.13 0.89
CA LYS A 67 14.58 -9.80 1.26
C LYS A 67 13.91 -9.06 2.40
N LEU A 68 12.59 -9.00 2.40
CA LEU A 68 11.81 -8.34 3.45
C LEU A 68 12.00 -8.99 4.82
N GLN A 69 12.32 -8.17 5.82
CA GLN A 69 12.22 -8.51 7.24
C GLN A 69 10.83 -8.14 7.74
N ARG A 70 9.84 -8.99 7.44
CA ARG A 70 8.40 -8.72 7.67
C ARG A 70 8.09 -8.21 9.08
N ARG A 71 8.68 -8.81 10.11
CA ARG A 71 8.47 -8.41 11.51
C ARG A 71 8.91 -6.96 11.75
N ILE A 72 10.11 -6.60 11.28
CA ILE A 72 10.66 -5.25 11.44
C ILE A 72 9.84 -4.23 10.65
N VAL A 73 9.43 -4.56 9.43
CA VAL A 73 8.57 -3.70 8.61
C VAL A 73 7.24 -3.39 9.33
N ILE A 74 6.63 -4.39 9.97
CA ILE A 74 5.40 -4.20 10.74
C ILE A 74 5.66 -3.36 11.99
N GLU A 75 6.76 -3.59 12.71
CA GLU A 75 7.12 -2.82 13.91
C GLU A 75 7.39 -1.33 13.60
N VAL A 76 8.09 -1.05 12.50
CA VAL A 76 8.41 0.32 12.07
C VAL A 76 7.16 1.09 11.61
N HIS A 77 6.19 0.40 11.02
CA HIS A 77 4.97 0.99 10.44
C HIS A 77 3.69 0.51 11.14
N GLU A 78 3.77 0.25 12.45
CA GLU A 78 2.70 -0.39 13.21
C GLU A 78 1.36 0.36 13.07
N LYS A 79 1.40 1.69 13.11
CA LYS A 79 0.22 2.55 13.03
C LYS A 79 -0.53 2.37 11.70
N GLU A 80 0.21 2.34 10.60
CA GLU A 80 -0.35 2.17 9.26
C GLU A 80 -0.89 0.76 9.06
N PHE A 81 -0.17 -0.27 9.53
CA PHE A 81 -0.63 -1.65 9.44
C PHE A 81 -1.88 -1.90 10.30
N GLU A 82 -1.95 -1.38 11.53
CA GLU A 82 -3.13 -1.51 12.38
C GLU A 82 -4.36 -0.79 11.80
N ALA A 83 -4.17 0.35 11.14
CA ALA A 83 -5.24 1.04 10.45
C ALA A 83 -5.80 0.20 9.27
N VAL A 84 -4.93 -0.40 8.46
CA VAL A 84 -5.33 -1.23 7.30
C VAL A 84 -5.94 -2.55 7.75
N ARG A 85 -5.44 -3.17 8.83
CA ARG A 85 -5.93 -4.47 9.33
C ARG A 85 -7.42 -4.46 9.62
N LYS A 86 -7.95 -3.33 10.11
CA LYS A 86 -9.38 -3.13 10.38
C LYS A 86 -10.24 -3.24 9.11
N LEU A 87 -9.70 -2.92 7.94
CA LEU A 87 -10.44 -2.98 6.67
C LEU A 87 -10.62 -4.40 6.12
N GLY A 88 -9.84 -5.37 6.59
CA GLY A 88 -9.67 -6.67 5.92
C GLY A 88 -10.59 -7.81 6.37
N ILE A 89 -11.04 -7.83 7.63
CA ILE A 89 -11.75 -9.00 8.20
C ILE A 89 -12.97 -8.62 9.08
N PHE A 90 -13.06 -7.39 9.59
CA PHE A 90 -14.14 -6.97 10.50
C PHE A 90 -14.74 -5.60 10.14
N ASN A 91 -15.23 -5.47 8.91
CA ASN A 91 -16.20 -4.43 8.55
C ASN A 91 -17.56 -5.08 8.30
#